data_AF-A0A7C3S800-F1
#
_entry.id   AF-A0A7C3S800-F1
#
_cell.length_a   1.000
_cell.length_b   1.000
_cell.length_c   1.000
_cell.angle_alpha   90.00
_cell.angle_beta   90.00
_cell.angle_gamma   90.00
#
_symmetry.space_group_name_H-M   'P 1'
#
loop_
_entity.id
_entity.type
_entity.pdbx_description
1 polymer ?
#
loop_
_entity_poly.entity_id
_entity_poly.type
_entity_poly.pdbx_seq_one_letter_code
_entity_poly.pdbx_strand_id
1 'polypeptide(L)'
;MAERDPVEVLREQLGRIEGLAGLHAEHEVFKQWLAETRGLLEQTFSTKSLHYQSFLALRFREVTVKAFASVEIDKLNAQRFRRDLENAKNILQGAIKELTVDRTLFRKIQTTPRSVETTLKGEYFIGTGVKDSSVLGAIQRTLEESGLSMVSTEQANSTSDSLGERIERIKRARVGIYDLSDPKNREVCIELGAALALGKTAIVTYQQGAALPEALKPVASIEYKDTNSLSNALKKMVK
;
A
#
# COMPACT_ATOMS: atom_id res chain seq x y z
N MET A 1 19.28 -18.10 -18.92
CA MET A 1 19.50 -16.90 -19.77
C MET A 1 19.29 -15.69 -18.88
N ALA A 2 20.21 -14.73 -18.87
CA ALA A 2 20.09 -13.56 -18.02
C ALA A 2 18.84 -12.77 -18.42
N GLU A 3 17.98 -12.47 -17.45
CA GLU A 3 16.77 -11.68 -17.63
C GLU A 3 17.21 -10.26 -18.04
N ARG A 4 16.97 -9.88 -19.31
CA ARG A 4 17.36 -8.56 -19.82
C ARG A 4 16.51 -7.49 -19.15
N ASP A 5 17.12 -6.35 -18.86
CA ASP A 5 16.49 -5.24 -18.17
C ASP A 5 15.23 -4.74 -18.92
N PRO A 6 14.02 -4.79 -18.31
CA PRO A 6 12.78 -4.37 -18.95
C PRO A 6 12.79 -2.93 -19.49
N VAL A 7 13.53 -2.02 -18.84
CA VAL A 7 13.67 -0.62 -19.29
C VAL A 7 14.52 -0.55 -20.56
N GLU A 8 15.59 -1.32 -20.64
CA GLU A 8 16.46 -1.34 -21.82
C GLU A 8 15.70 -1.91 -23.02
N VAL A 9 14.99 -3.02 -22.82
CA VAL A 9 14.25 -3.66 -23.92
C VAL A 9 13.05 -2.79 -24.36
N LEU A 10 12.36 -2.08 -23.45
CA LEU A 10 11.36 -1.09 -23.84
C LEU A 10 11.95 0.09 -24.63
N ARG A 11 13.17 0.54 -24.29
CA ARG A 11 13.87 1.58 -25.07
C ARG A 11 14.27 1.09 -26.45
N GLU A 12 14.67 -0.18 -26.59
CA GLU A 12 14.92 -0.81 -27.89
C GLU A 12 13.62 -0.78 -28.75
N GLN A 13 12.47 -1.15 -28.17
CA GLN A 13 11.20 -1.11 -28.89
C GLN A 13 10.75 0.32 -29.24
N LEU A 14 11.01 1.29 -28.34
CA LEU A 14 10.74 2.71 -28.59
C LEU A 14 11.58 3.25 -29.75
N GLY A 15 12.87 2.91 -29.82
CA GLY A 15 13.76 3.34 -30.90
C GLY A 15 13.38 2.76 -32.26
N ARG A 16 12.74 1.59 -32.29
CA ARG A 16 12.25 0.98 -33.53
C ARG A 16 11.02 1.69 -34.13
N ILE A 17 10.25 2.44 -33.34
CA ILE A 17 9.01 3.11 -33.79
C ILE A 17 9.27 4.08 -34.96
N GLU A 18 10.38 4.81 -34.95
CA GLU A 18 10.71 5.78 -36.00
C GLU A 18 10.85 5.10 -37.38
N GLY A 19 11.34 3.86 -37.40
CA GLY A 19 11.44 3.04 -38.62
C GLY A 19 10.10 2.46 -39.10
N LEU A 20 9.05 2.51 -38.27
CA LEU A 20 7.73 1.96 -38.60
C LEU A 20 6.79 3.00 -39.23
N ALA A 21 7.08 4.30 -39.09
CA ALA A 21 6.21 5.38 -39.57
C ALA A 21 5.98 5.40 -41.09
N GLY A 22 6.88 4.75 -41.84
CA GLY A 22 6.77 4.56 -43.29
C GLY A 22 6.19 3.22 -43.73
N LEU A 23 5.85 2.32 -42.79
CA LEU A 23 5.38 0.97 -43.08
C LEU A 23 3.86 0.88 -43.01
N HIS A 24 3.29 -0.10 -43.71
CA HIS A 24 1.89 -0.48 -43.56
C HIS A 24 1.70 -1.40 -42.35
N ALA A 25 0.52 -1.42 -41.74
CA ALA A 25 0.16 -2.32 -40.64
C ALA A 25 0.25 -3.82 -40.99
N GLU A 26 0.38 -4.16 -42.28
CA GLU A 26 0.53 -5.53 -42.77
C GLU A 26 2.00 -5.93 -42.98
N HIS A 27 2.91 -4.96 -42.89
CA HIS A 27 4.32 -5.21 -43.07
C HIS A 27 4.84 -6.11 -41.96
N GLU A 28 5.61 -7.15 -42.30
CA GLU A 28 6.08 -8.16 -41.35
C GLU A 28 6.87 -7.55 -40.18
N VAL A 29 7.73 -6.57 -40.48
CA VAL A 29 8.48 -5.81 -39.44
C VAL A 29 7.55 -5.14 -38.43
N PHE A 30 6.41 -4.59 -38.88
CA PHE A 30 5.44 -3.97 -37.98
C PHE A 30 4.70 -5.03 -37.14
N LYS A 31 4.27 -6.14 -37.76
CA LYS A 31 3.62 -7.25 -37.04
C LYS A 31 4.52 -7.85 -35.97
N GLN A 32 5.79 -8.04 -36.31
CA GLN A 32 6.80 -8.52 -35.38
C GLN A 32 6.98 -7.54 -34.21
N TRP A 33 7.20 -6.26 -34.50
CA TRP A 33 7.31 -5.24 -33.46
C TRP A 33 6.07 -5.18 -32.55
N LEU A 34 4.87 -5.26 -33.13
CA LEU A 34 3.61 -5.22 -32.38
C LEU A 34 3.47 -6.43 -31.44
N ALA A 35 3.82 -7.63 -31.92
CA ALA A 35 3.78 -8.85 -31.12
C ALA A 35 4.83 -8.86 -30.00
N GLU A 36 6.08 -8.48 -30.32
CA GLU A 36 7.17 -8.37 -29.34
C GLU A 36 6.85 -7.34 -28.26
N THR A 37 6.39 -6.15 -28.65
CA THR A 37 6.06 -5.06 -27.72
C THR A 37 4.90 -5.43 -26.82
N ARG A 38 3.86 -6.09 -27.36
CA ARG A 38 2.74 -6.61 -26.57
C ARG A 38 3.20 -7.63 -25.53
N GLY A 39 3.96 -8.64 -25.95
CA GLY A 39 4.44 -9.70 -25.05
C GLY A 39 5.33 -9.13 -23.94
N LEU A 40 6.13 -8.11 -24.26
CA LEU A 40 6.98 -7.46 -23.29
C LEU A 40 6.20 -6.65 -22.25
N LEU A 41 5.19 -5.89 -22.68
CA LEU A 41 4.33 -5.15 -21.75
C LEU A 41 3.55 -6.10 -20.84
N GLU A 42 3.09 -7.24 -21.37
CA GLU A 42 2.40 -8.28 -20.60
C GLU A 42 3.32 -8.88 -19.52
N GLN A 43 4.54 -9.25 -19.89
CA GLN A 43 5.53 -9.80 -18.96
C GLN A 43 5.94 -8.79 -17.89
N THR A 44 6.08 -7.51 -18.26
CA THR A 44 6.61 -6.48 -17.36
C THR A 44 5.58 -5.93 -16.38
N PHE A 45 4.32 -5.73 -16.81
CA PHE A 45 3.30 -5.05 -15.97
C PHE A 45 2.02 -5.86 -15.72
N SER A 46 1.95 -7.12 -16.21
CA SER A 46 0.75 -7.96 -16.24
C SER A 46 -0.36 -7.50 -17.19
N THR A 47 -1.30 -8.40 -17.47
CA THR A 47 -2.46 -8.13 -18.34
C THR A 47 -3.42 -7.08 -17.80
N LYS A 48 -3.37 -6.74 -16.51
CA LYS A 48 -4.27 -5.74 -15.90
C LYS A 48 -3.72 -4.32 -15.91
N SER A 49 -2.45 -4.15 -16.30
CA SER A 49 -1.80 -2.85 -16.30
C SER A 49 -2.41 -1.89 -17.30
N LEU A 50 -2.44 -0.61 -16.92
CA LEU A 50 -2.85 0.49 -17.80
C LEU A 50 -2.03 0.49 -19.10
N HIS A 51 -0.71 0.33 -19.03
CA HIS A 51 0.15 0.34 -20.23
C HIS A 51 -0.19 -0.78 -21.19
N TYR A 52 -0.41 -1.99 -20.67
CA TYR A 52 -0.79 -3.15 -21.50
C TYR A 52 -2.19 -2.96 -22.11
N GLN A 53 -3.17 -2.54 -21.31
CA GLN A 53 -4.54 -2.31 -21.78
C GLN A 53 -4.64 -1.16 -22.79
N SER A 54 -3.94 -0.06 -22.55
CA SER A 54 -3.85 1.06 -23.50
C SER A 54 -3.17 0.65 -24.81
N PHE A 55 -2.15 -0.22 -24.75
CA PHE A 55 -1.50 -0.72 -25.96
C PHE A 55 -2.40 -1.65 -26.77
N LEU A 56 -3.18 -2.53 -26.11
CA LEU A 56 -4.15 -3.38 -26.78
C LEU A 56 -5.30 -2.60 -27.44
N ALA A 57 -5.64 -1.42 -26.90
CA ALA A 57 -6.69 -0.57 -27.43
C ALA A 57 -6.31 0.14 -28.75
N LEU A 58 -5.04 0.06 -29.20
CA LEU A 58 -4.59 0.68 -30.45
C LEU A 58 -5.22 -0.01 -31.67
N ARG A 59 -5.75 0.78 -32.60
CA ARG A 59 -6.61 0.30 -33.69
C ARG A 59 -5.86 0.14 -35.02
N PHE A 60 -4.61 -0.34 -34.97
CA PHE A 60 -3.78 -0.56 -36.16
C PHE A 60 -4.42 -1.48 -37.21
N ARG A 61 -5.29 -2.42 -36.79
CA ARG A 61 -6.00 -3.33 -37.69
C ARG A 61 -7.10 -2.66 -38.50
N GLU A 62 -7.68 -1.56 -38.04
CA GLU A 62 -8.79 -0.89 -38.73
C GLU A 62 -8.36 -0.12 -39.98
N VAL A 63 -7.05 -0.02 -40.18
CA VAL A 63 -6.39 0.56 -41.35
C VAL A 63 -6.40 -0.42 -42.56
N THR A 64 -6.79 -1.69 -42.38
CA THR A 64 -6.64 -2.77 -43.38
C THR A 64 -7.84 -3.04 -44.29
N VAL A 65 -8.80 -2.11 -44.42
CA VAL A 65 -9.95 -2.31 -45.32
C VAL A 65 -9.51 -2.21 -46.79
N LYS A 66 -9.19 -3.35 -47.40
CA LYS A 66 -8.57 -3.49 -48.74
C LYS A 66 -9.54 -3.51 -49.92
N ALA A 67 -10.85 -3.48 -49.73
CA ALA A 67 -11.80 -3.51 -50.84
C ALA A 67 -12.39 -2.10 -51.04
N PHE A 68 -11.99 -1.42 -52.12
CA PHE A 68 -12.50 -0.11 -52.58
C PHE A 68 -11.99 1.16 -51.84
N ALA A 69 -10.76 1.18 -51.33
CA ALA A 69 -10.19 2.40 -50.76
C ALA A 69 -9.83 3.41 -51.87
N SER A 70 -10.40 4.63 -51.79
CA SER A 70 -9.94 5.76 -52.61
C SER A 70 -8.61 6.30 -52.06
N VAL A 71 -7.87 7.07 -52.87
CA VAL A 71 -6.63 7.75 -52.44
C VAL A 71 -6.84 8.61 -51.17
N GLU A 72 -8.05 9.10 -50.96
CA GLU A 72 -8.42 9.88 -49.77
C GLU A 72 -8.57 9.00 -48.53
N ILE A 73 -9.14 7.79 -48.68
CA ILE A 73 -9.23 6.79 -47.62
C ILE A 73 -7.83 6.33 -47.21
N ASP A 74 -6.93 6.11 -48.17
CA ASP A 74 -5.53 5.73 -47.90
C ASP A 74 -4.78 6.82 -47.14
N LYS A 75 -4.96 8.10 -47.50
CA LYS A 75 -4.38 9.23 -46.75
C LYS A 75 -4.90 9.28 -45.32
N LEU A 76 -6.19 9.06 -45.12
CA LEU A 76 -6.83 9.08 -43.81
C LEU A 76 -6.35 7.90 -42.95
N ASN A 77 -6.22 6.72 -43.56
CA ASN A 77 -5.66 5.52 -42.95
C ASN A 77 -4.19 5.69 -42.56
N ALA A 78 -3.37 6.30 -43.41
CA ALA A 78 -1.99 6.64 -43.10
C ALA A 78 -1.86 7.65 -41.94
N GLN A 79 -2.77 8.64 -41.87
CA GLN A 79 -2.81 9.59 -40.74
C GLN A 79 -3.24 8.91 -39.43
N ARG A 80 -4.24 8.02 -39.47
CA ARG A 80 -4.65 7.22 -38.30
C ARG A 80 -3.53 6.31 -37.82
N PHE A 81 -2.85 5.63 -38.75
CA PHE A 81 -1.71 4.78 -38.45
C PHE A 81 -0.59 5.57 -37.75
N ARG A 82 -0.22 6.75 -38.26
CA ARG A 82 0.77 7.62 -37.61
C ARG A 82 0.34 8.07 -36.21
N ARG A 83 -0.94 8.39 -36.02
CA ARG A 83 -1.48 8.75 -34.72
C ARG A 83 -1.40 7.60 -33.72
N ASP A 84 -1.73 6.39 -34.14
CA ASP A 84 -1.64 5.21 -33.29
C ASP A 84 -0.19 4.84 -32.97
N LEU A 85 0.76 5.06 -33.89
CA LEU A 85 2.20 4.95 -33.59
C LEU A 85 2.66 5.98 -32.55
N GLU A 86 2.20 7.23 -32.65
CA GLU A 86 2.52 8.25 -31.64
C GLU A 86 1.89 7.91 -30.28
N ASN A 87 0.66 7.37 -30.27
CA ASN A 87 0.04 6.87 -29.06
C ASN A 87 0.83 5.70 -28.45
N ALA A 88 1.29 4.76 -29.27
CA ALA A 88 2.16 3.66 -28.83
C ALA A 88 3.45 4.20 -28.21
N LYS A 89 4.08 5.19 -28.84
CA LYS A 89 5.27 5.86 -28.32
C LYS A 89 5.02 6.48 -26.94
N ASN A 90 3.90 7.18 -26.76
CA ASN A 90 3.51 7.77 -25.48
C ASN A 90 3.33 6.71 -24.39
N ILE A 91 2.69 5.58 -24.71
CA ILE A 91 2.51 4.45 -23.80
C ILE A 91 3.87 3.88 -23.38
N LEU A 92 4.77 3.61 -24.32
CA LEU A 92 6.10 3.08 -24.01
C LEU A 92 6.95 4.06 -23.19
N GLN A 93 6.88 5.36 -23.49
CA GLN A 93 7.54 6.38 -22.68
C GLN A 93 6.96 6.45 -21.26
N GLY A 94 5.64 6.30 -21.10
CA GLY A 94 4.98 6.19 -19.81
C GLY A 94 5.45 4.98 -19.01
N ALA A 95 5.47 3.80 -19.65
CA ALA A 95 5.97 2.56 -19.06
C ALA A 95 7.44 2.66 -18.61
N ILE A 96 8.32 3.23 -19.46
CA ILE A 96 9.72 3.48 -19.11
C ILE A 96 9.83 4.43 -17.90
N LYS A 97 9.02 5.49 -17.86
CA LYS A 97 9.00 6.43 -16.74
C LYS A 97 8.55 5.73 -15.45
N GLU A 98 7.50 4.93 -15.47
CA GLU A 98 7.02 4.17 -14.30
C GLU A 98 8.12 3.25 -13.75
N LEU A 99 8.74 2.44 -14.60
CA LEU A 99 9.84 1.56 -14.19
C LEU A 99 11.08 2.33 -13.71
N THR A 100 11.34 3.50 -14.28
CA THR A 100 12.46 4.35 -13.85
C THR A 100 12.15 5.07 -12.54
N VAL A 101 10.91 5.50 -12.31
CA VAL A 101 10.45 6.07 -11.04
C VAL A 101 10.53 5.00 -9.96
N ASP A 102 10.00 3.80 -10.19
CA ASP A 102 10.14 2.67 -9.28
C ASP A 102 11.61 2.42 -8.98
N ARG A 103 12.48 2.36 -10.00
CA ARG A 103 13.92 2.21 -9.79
C ARG A 103 14.55 3.35 -9.00
N THR A 104 14.17 4.60 -9.22
CA THR A 104 14.74 5.72 -8.46
C THR A 104 14.22 5.76 -7.03
N LEU A 105 12.98 5.33 -6.79
CA LEU A 105 12.46 5.07 -5.44
C LEU A 105 13.24 3.92 -4.79
N PHE A 106 13.38 2.77 -5.46
CA PHE A 106 14.15 1.61 -4.99
C PHE A 106 15.65 1.88 -4.84
N ARG A 107 16.26 2.74 -5.66
CA ARG A 107 17.68 3.12 -5.58
C ARG A 107 17.92 4.17 -4.49
N LYS A 108 16.96 5.09 -4.26
CA LYS A 108 16.95 5.95 -3.05
C LYS A 108 16.74 5.14 -1.77
N ILE A 109 16.04 4.00 -1.86
CA ILE A 109 15.95 3.00 -0.77
C ILE A 109 17.27 2.23 -0.59
N GLN A 110 18.08 2.02 -1.66
CA GLN A 110 19.39 1.35 -1.56
C GLN A 110 20.55 2.26 -1.12
N THR A 111 20.46 3.58 -1.27
CA THR A 111 21.48 4.52 -0.77
C THR A 111 21.00 5.34 0.43
N THR A 112 20.03 4.83 1.18
CA THR A 112 19.72 5.38 2.50
C THR A 112 20.88 4.97 3.44
N PRO A 113 21.50 5.91 4.18
CA PRO A 113 22.68 5.63 4.98
C PRO A 113 22.41 4.50 5.99
N ARG A 114 23.40 3.61 6.16
CA ARG A 114 23.48 2.69 7.29
C ARG A 114 23.17 3.45 8.59
N SER A 115 22.29 2.86 9.39
CA SER A 115 21.82 3.27 10.71
C SER A 115 21.06 4.60 10.79
N VAL A 116 19.75 4.52 10.53
CA VAL A 116 18.83 4.50 11.68
C VAL A 116 17.89 3.33 11.45
N GLU A 117 18.19 2.17 12.03
CA GLU A 117 17.17 1.16 12.32
C GLU A 117 16.21 1.76 13.36
N THR A 118 15.40 2.74 12.98
CA THR A 118 14.09 2.81 13.60
C THR A 118 13.33 1.69 12.94
N THR A 119 13.38 0.50 13.56
CA THR A 119 12.20 -0.34 13.60
C THR A 119 11.01 0.61 13.72
N LEU A 120 10.21 0.79 12.66
CA LEU A 120 8.92 1.45 12.76
C LEU A 120 8.07 0.51 13.61
N LYS A 121 8.33 0.53 14.91
CA LYS A 121 7.51 -0.17 15.87
C LYS A 121 6.22 0.64 15.81
N GLY A 122 5.20 0.03 15.22
CA GLY A 122 3.97 0.72 14.80
C GLY A 122 3.24 1.45 15.93
N GLU A 123 2.09 2.03 15.60
CA GLU A 123 1.36 2.86 16.55
C GLU A 123 0.62 2.02 17.61
N TYR A 124 0.41 2.60 18.79
CA TYR A 124 -0.43 2.00 19.83
C TYR A 124 -1.64 2.88 20.17
N PHE A 125 -2.73 2.22 20.57
CA PHE A 125 -3.95 2.85 21.07
C PHE A 125 -4.14 2.52 22.54
N ILE A 126 -4.53 3.50 23.34
CA ILE A 126 -4.96 3.30 24.74
C ILE A 126 -6.47 3.55 24.77
N GLY A 127 -7.22 2.54 25.20
CA GLY A 127 -8.65 2.65 25.36
C GLY A 127 -9.04 3.59 26.49
N THR A 128 -10.29 4.04 26.47
CA THR A 128 -10.86 4.96 27.46
C THR A 128 -10.97 4.38 28.88
N GLY A 129 -10.61 3.10 29.04
CA GLY A 129 -10.42 2.37 30.30
C GLY A 129 -9.49 3.06 31.30
N VAL A 130 -8.37 3.59 30.81
CA VAL A 130 -7.26 4.06 31.64
C VAL A 130 -7.52 5.48 32.14
N LYS A 131 -8.07 5.62 33.34
CA LYS A 131 -8.36 6.93 33.97
C LYS A 131 -7.22 7.43 34.87
N ASP A 132 -6.44 6.53 35.45
CA ASP A 132 -5.32 6.88 36.33
C ASP A 132 -4.15 7.41 35.51
N SER A 133 -3.78 8.68 35.73
CA SER A 133 -2.68 9.35 35.02
C SER A 133 -1.33 8.70 35.27
N SER A 134 -1.12 8.08 36.44
CA SER A 134 0.11 7.35 36.75
C SER A 134 0.23 6.07 35.94
N VAL A 135 -0.88 5.35 35.75
CA VAL A 135 -0.98 4.14 34.93
C VAL A 135 -0.82 4.50 33.45
N LEU A 136 -1.51 5.55 32.99
CA LEU A 136 -1.39 6.06 31.63
C LEU A 136 0.05 6.45 31.31
N GLY A 137 0.71 7.21 32.18
CA GLY A 137 2.10 7.61 32.00
C GLY A 137 3.07 6.42 32.01
N ALA A 138 2.81 5.39 32.83
CA ALA A 138 3.61 4.16 32.85
C ALA A 138 3.47 3.37 31.54
N ILE A 139 2.26 3.25 31.00
CA ILE A 139 1.98 2.61 29.71
C ILE A 139 2.69 3.38 28.59
N GLN A 140 2.48 4.69 28.49
CA GLN A 140 3.06 5.53 27.43
C GLN A 140 4.59 5.43 27.43
N ARG A 141 5.24 5.67 28.57
CA ARG A 141 6.70 5.54 28.70
C ARG A 141 7.18 4.16 28.28
N THR A 142 6.51 3.10 28.72
CA THR A 142 6.94 1.74 28.41
C THR A 142 6.87 1.44 26.92
N LEU A 143 5.81 1.88 26.23
CA LEU A 143 5.64 1.63 24.80
C LEU A 143 6.54 2.52 23.95
N GLU A 144 6.74 3.78 24.35
CA GLU A 144 7.63 4.73 23.69
C GLU A 144 9.11 4.36 23.88
N GLU A 145 9.52 3.91 25.08
CA GLU A 145 10.83 3.26 25.30
C GLU A 145 10.99 2.00 24.44
N SER A 146 9.87 1.28 24.27
CA SER A 146 9.82 0.16 23.36
C SER A 146 9.72 0.59 21.91
N GLY A 147 9.74 1.89 21.57
CA GLY A 147 9.78 2.50 20.24
C GLY A 147 8.45 2.59 19.48
N LEU A 148 7.32 2.23 20.10
CA LEU A 148 5.97 2.44 19.55
C LEU A 148 5.54 3.90 19.78
N SER A 149 4.82 4.49 18.83
CA SER A 149 4.23 5.83 18.97
C SER A 149 2.74 5.77 19.28
N MET A 150 2.20 6.71 20.06
CA MET A 150 0.75 6.79 20.26
C MET A 150 0.07 7.23 18.96
N VAL A 151 -1.11 6.66 18.64
CA VAL A 151 -1.90 7.10 17.48
C VAL A 151 -2.27 8.59 17.63
N SER A 152 -1.76 9.44 16.73
CA SER A 152 -1.96 10.89 16.76
C SER A 152 -3.43 11.28 16.59
N THR A 153 -3.93 12.13 17.49
CA THR A 153 -5.23 12.80 17.39
C THR A 153 -5.13 14.09 16.60
N GLU A 154 -4.86 14.01 15.29
CA GLU A 154 -4.82 15.20 14.42
C GLU A 154 -6.22 15.81 14.12
N GLN A 155 -7.28 15.24 14.69
CA GLN A 155 -8.67 15.72 14.56
C GLN A 155 -9.28 16.26 15.87
N ALA A 156 -8.46 16.62 16.86
CA ALA A 156 -8.92 17.11 18.17
C ALA A 156 -9.41 18.58 18.16
N ASN A 157 -10.16 18.99 17.13
CA ASN A 157 -10.90 20.26 17.12
C ASN A 157 -12.42 20.07 17.28
N SER A 158 -12.90 18.87 17.60
CA SER A 158 -14.30 18.65 17.95
C SER A 158 -14.43 18.04 19.35
N THR A 159 -15.30 18.63 20.16
CA THR A 159 -15.50 18.38 21.59
C THR A 159 -16.25 17.07 21.90
N SER A 160 -16.27 16.09 20.98
CA SER A 160 -16.83 14.77 21.24
C SER A 160 -16.05 13.69 20.50
N ASP A 161 -15.20 12.97 21.23
CA ASP A 161 -14.49 11.79 20.74
C ASP A 161 -15.50 10.66 20.46
N SER A 162 -15.99 10.61 19.23
CA SER A 162 -17.05 9.69 18.86
C SER A 162 -16.53 8.25 18.83
N LEU A 163 -17.41 7.25 19.01
CA LEU A 163 -17.02 5.84 18.88
C LEU A 163 -16.42 5.55 17.48
N GLY A 164 -16.92 6.22 16.43
CA GLY A 164 -16.39 6.08 15.07
C GLY A 164 -14.92 6.52 14.96
N GLU A 165 -14.57 7.67 15.53
CA GLU A 165 -13.18 8.16 15.57
C GLU A 165 -12.26 7.25 16.38
N ARG A 166 -12.76 6.69 17.48
CA ARG A 166 -12.04 5.66 18.26
C ARG A 166 -11.79 4.41 17.44
N ILE A 167 -12.77 3.91 16.71
CA ILE A 167 -12.61 2.74 15.83
C ILE A 167 -11.58 3.02 14.72
N GLU A 168 -11.59 4.21 14.13
CA GLU A 168 -10.56 4.58 13.13
C GLU A 168 -9.16 4.60 13.74
N ARG A 169 -9.00 5.05 14.99
CA ARG A 169 -7.71 4.97 15.70
C ARG A 169 -7.30 3.53 16.01
N ILE A 170 -8.23 2.67 16.42
CA ILE A 170 -8.00 1.23 16.62
C ILE A 170 -7.57 0.56 15.30
N LYS A 171 -8.15 0.95 14.17
CA LYS A 171 -7.76 0.44 12.84
C LYS A 171 -6.32 0.79 12.47
N ARG A 172 -5.81 1.95 12.88
CA ARG A 172 -4.43 2.40 12.62
C ARG A 172 -3.42 1.75 13.57
N ALA A 173 -3.81 1.57 14.83
CA ALA A 173 -2.95 0.95 15.82
C ALA A 173 -2.54 -0.49 15.44
N ARG A 174 -1.29 -0.81 15.77
CA ARG A 174 -0.73 -2.17 15.77
C ARG A 174 -1.15 -2.92 17.03
N VAL A 175 -1.12 -2.25 18.18
CA VAL A 175 -1.50 -2.80 19.48
C VAL A 175 -2.47 -1.86 20.20
N GLY A 176 -3.52 -2.41 20.79
CA GLY A 176 -4.44 -1.68 21.65
C GLY A 176 -4.30 -2.14 23.10
N ILE A 177 -4.31 -1.21 24.05
CA ILE A 177 -4.32 -1.49 25.48
C ILE A 177 -5.66 -1.08 26.06
N TYR A 178 -6.32 -2.03 26.72
CA TYR A 178 -7.67 -1.89 27.21
C TYR A 178 -7.72 -2.23 28.70
N ASP A 179 -7.93 -1.22 29.54
CA ASP A 179 -8.00 -1.43 30.98
C ASP A 179 -9.42 -1.75 31.44
N LEU A 180 -9.58 -2.89 32.11
CA LEU A 180 -10.86 -3.40 32.62
C LEU A 180 -10.91 -3.39 34.16
N SER A 181 -10.06 -2.60 34.82
CA SER A 181 -10.04 -2.51 36.29
C SER A 181 -11.34 -1.93 36.86
N ASP A 182 -11.94 -0.98 36.14
CA ASP A 182 -13.24 -0.37 36.49
C ASP A 182 -14.39 -1.07 35.74
N PRO A 183 -15.21 -1.91 36.40
CA PRO A 183 -16.32 -2.60 35.76
C PRO A 183 -17.44 -1.65 35.27
N LYS A 184 -17.41 -0.37 35.69
CA LYS A 184 -18.36 0.64 35.20
C LYS A 184 -17.96 1.19 33.84
N ASN A 185 -16.73 0.98 33.40
CA ASN A 185 -16.29 1.44 32.09
C ASN A 185 -16.78 0.49 31.00
N ARG A 186 -17.97 0.76 30.47
CA ARG A 186 -18.57 -0.04 29.40
C ARG A 186 -17.99 0.29 28.02
N GLU A 187 -17.45 1.49 27.85
CA GLU A 187 -16.95 1.96 26.56
C GLU A 187 -15.68 1.20 26.14
N VAL A 188 -14.78 0.93 27.09
CA VAL A 188 -13.58 0.14 26.83
C VAL A 188 -13.91 -1.30 26.38
N CYS A 189 -15.02 -1.88 26.83
CA CYS A 189 -15.47 -3.19 26.35
C CYS A 189 -15.93 -3.15 24.88
N ILE A 190 -16.54 -2.04 24.45
CA ILE A 190 -16.95 -1.82 23.06
C ILE A 190 -15.70 -1.65 22.18
N GLU A 191 -14.73 -0.85 22.64
CA GLU A 191 -13.45 -0.65 21.95
C GLU A 191 -12.67 -1.96 21.82
N LEU A 192 -12.57 -2.75 22.91
CA LEU A 192 -11.95 -4.07 22.92
C LEU A 192 -12.65 -5.01 21.95
N GLY A 193 -13.99 -5.05 21.96
CA GLY A 193 -14.77 -5.83 21.00
C GLY A 193 -14.47 -5.46 19.55
N ALA A 194 -14.39 -4.16 19.25
CA ALA A 194 -14.03 -3.67 17.92
C ALA A 194 -12.61 -4.09 17.52
N ALA A 195 -11.64 -3.99 18.43
CA ALA A 195 -10.27 -4.39 18.18
C ALA A 195 -10.15 -5.89 17.86
N LEU A 196 -10.81 -6.74 18.64
CA LEU A 196 -10.84 -8.18 18.42
C LEU A 196 -11.53 -8.54 17.10
N ALA A 197 -12.67 -7.90 16.80
CA ALA A 197 -13.39 -8.11 15.54
C ALA A 197 -12.56 -7.70 14.30
N LEU A 198 -11.72 -6.68 14.43
CA LEU A 198 -10.79 -6.22 13.40
C LEU A 198 -9.49 -7.05 13.33
N GLY A 199 -9.34 -8.09 14.15
CA GLY A 199 -8.13 -8.91 14.21
C GLY A 199 -6.90 -8.18 14.72
N LYS A 200 -7.08 -7.12 15.52
CA LYS A 200 -5.99 -6.34 16.11
C LYS A 200 -5.41 -7.02 17.34
N THR A 201 -4.12 -6.84 17.57
CA THR A 201 -3.49 -7.26 18.82
C THR A 201 -4.02 -6.40 19.97
N ALA A 202 -4.78 -7.02 20.87
CA ALA A 202 -5.31 -6.38 22.06
C ALA A 202 -4.62 -6.93 23.31
N ILE A 203 -4.16 -6.03 24.17
CA ILE A 203 -3.65 -6.34 25.51
C ILE A 203 -4.66 -5.79 26.51
N VAL A 204 -5.19 -6.68 27.34
CA VAL A 204 -6.12 -6.31 28.42
C VAL A 204 -5.32 -6.12 29.69
N THR A 205 -5.48 -4.98 30.36
CA THR A 205 -4.90 -4.74 31.68
C THR A 205 -6.00 -4.74 32.73
N TYR A 206 -5.69 -5.24 33.92
CA TYR A 206 -6.62 -5.18 35.04
C TYR A 206 -5.86 -5.18 36.37
N GLN A 207 -6.35 -4.40 37.32
CA GLN A 207 -5.79 -4.33 38.66
C GLN A 207 -6.02 -5.64 39.41
N GLN A 208 -5.04 -6.04 40.23
CA GLN A 208 -5.11 -7.25 41.04
C GLN A 208 -6.39 -7.28 41.88
N GLY A 209 -7.13 -8.39 41.79
CA GLY A 209 -8.43 -8.58 42.44
C GLY A 209 -9.65 -8.11 41.64
N ALA A 210 -9.46 -7.51 40.45
CA ALA A 210 -10.56 -7.25 39.52
C ALA A 210 -11.05 -8.55 38.86
N ALA A 211 -12.36 -8.67 38.66
CA ALA A 211 -12.96 -9.82 38.00
C ALA A 211 -12.83 -9.71 36.48
N LEU A 212 -11.98 -10.54 35.87
CA LEU A 212 -11.87 -10.63 34.42
C LEU A 212 -12.95 -11.58 33.86
N PRO A 213 -13.75 -11.17 32.85
CA PRO A 213 -14.69 -12.06 32.18
C PRO A 213 -14.00 -13.30 31.59
N GLU A 214 -14.58 -14.49 31.78
CA GLU A 214 -13.99 -15.75 31.30
C GLU A 214 -13.74 -15.77 29.79
N ALA A 215 -14.58 -15.07 29.03
CA ALA A 215 -14.46 -14.93 27.58
C ALA A 215 -13.14 -14.25 27.14
N LEU A 216 -12.46 -13.53 28.04
CA LEU A 216 -11.20 -12.84 27.76
C LEU A 216 -9.95 -13.65 28.14
N LYS A 217 -10.09 -14.85 28.69
CA LYS A 217 -8.96 -15.77 28.96
C LYS A 217 -8.02 -16.01 27.76
N PRO A 218 -8.48 -16.09 26.49
CA PRO A 218 -7.57 -16.28 25.34
C PRO A 218 -6.91 -14.98 24.88
N VAL A 219 -7.33 -13.81 25.38
CA VAL A 219 -6.76 -12.51 25.02
C VAL A 219 -5.52 -12.26 25.89
N ALA A 220 -4.47 -11.66 25.31
CA ALA A 220 -3.28 -11.31 26.08
C ALA A 220 -3.66 -10.38 27.23
N SER A 221 -3.44 -10.83 28.47
CA SER A 221 -3.92 -10.12 29.65
C SER A 221 -2.80 -9.91 30.68
N ILE A 222 -2.80 -8.75 31.33
CA ILE A 222 -1.83 -8.37 32.36
C ILE A 222 -2.59 -8.00 33.63
N GLU A 223 -2.43 -8.82 34.67
CA GLU A 223 -2.78 -8.44 36.03
C GLU A 223 -1.66 -7.60 36.63
N TYR A 224 -1.98 -6.45 37.22
CA TYR A 224 -0.98 -5.58 37.83
C TYR A 224 -1.39 -5.14 39.25
N LYS A 225 -0.40 -5.05 40.13
CA LYS A 225 -0.57 -4.54 41.51
C LYS A 225 -0.19 -3.07 41.61
N ASP A 226 0.85 -2.68 40.87
CA ASP A 226 1.43 -1.34 40.82
C ASP A 226 1.99 -1.03 39.41
N THR A 227 2.33 0.23 39.16
CA THR A 227 2.81 0.70 37.86
C THR A 227 4.13 0.06 37.41
N ASN A 228 4.98 -0.39 38.34
CA ASN A 228 6.22 -1.09 38.01
C ASN A 228 5.92 -2.51 37.52
N SER A 229 5.01 -3.22 38.18
CA SER A 229 4.55 -4.55 37.76
C SER A 229 3.93 -4.52 36.35
N LEU A 230 3.12 -3.49 36.06
CA LEU A 230 2.52 -3.26 34.75
C LEU A 230 3.59 -3.00 33.68
N SER A 231 4.50 -2.07 33.94
CA SER A 231 5.58 -1.71 33.00
C SER A 231 6.45 -2.93 32.66
N ASN A 232 6.82 -3.73 33.66
CA ASN A 232 7.63 -4.93 33.46
C ASN A 232 6.91 -6.01 32.64
N ALA A 233 5.61 -6.20 32.86
CA ALA A 233 4.81 -7.14 32.07
C ALA A 233 4.63 -6.66 30.62
N LEU A 234 4.34 -5.38 30.42
CA LEU A 234 4.24 -4.77 29.09
C LEU A 234 5.55 -4.90 28.30
N LYS A 235 6.70 -4.63 28.93
CA LYS A 235 8.03 -4.82 28.31
C LYS A 235 8.28 -6.24 27.83
N LYS A 236 7.69 -7.25 28.46
CA LYS A 236 7.81 -8.66 28.05
C LYS A 236 6.91 -9.00 26.87
N MET A 237 5.74 -8.38 26.76
CA MET A 237 4.77 -8.64 25.70
C MET A 237 5.04 -7.88 24.40
N VAL A 238 5.72 -6.73 24.49
CA VAL A 238 5.97 -5.83 23.35
C VAL A 238 7.32 -6.09 22.67
N LYS A 239 8.20 -6.87 23.30
CA LYS A 239 9.44 -7.40 22.69
C LYS A 239 9.15 -8.49 21.68
#